data_AF-A0A2N7NE43-F1
#
_entry.id   AF-A0A2N7NE43-F1
#
_cell.length_a   1.000
_cell.length_b   1.000
_cell.length_c   1.000
_cell.angle_alpha   90.00
_cell.angle_beta   90.00
_cell.angle_gamma   90.00
#
_symmetry.space_group_name_H-M   'P 1'
#
loop_
_entity.id
_entity.type
_entity.pdbx_description
1 polymer ?
#
loop_
_entity_poly.entity_id
_entity_poly.type
_entity_poly.pdbx_seq_one_letter_code
_entity_poly.pdbx_strand_id
1 'polypeptide(L)'
;MEKVIRELAKEVGRVIQKPEMKTDFVIKGLGIRRGEEALIYRIPSHSKKASFYEKGVTLSEFQFAYVHLKESGYFTRAWFNKNLSACAKEGACNFTTIGGVFSILGVAEYTSKATYQLKA
;
A
#
# COMPACT_ATOMS: atom_id res chain seq x y z
N MET A 1 -1.67 8.70 -10.83
CA MET A 1 -1.20 7.53 -10.06
C MET A 1 -1.84 6.24 -10.56
N GLU A 2 -3.16 6.22 -10.81
CA GLU A 2 -3.92 5.01 -11.20
C GLU A 2 -3.30 4.16 -12.31
N LYS A 3 -2.94 4.76 -13.46
CA LYS A 3 -2.28 4.04 -14.58
C LYS A 3 -0.98 3.34 -14.14
N VAL A 4 -0.18 4.00 -13.30
CA VAL A 4 1.08 3.45 -12.80
C VAL A 4 0.82 2.26 -11.89
N ILE A 5 -0.20 2.33 -11.02
CA ILE A 5 -0.60 1.21 -10.18
C ILE A 5 -1.11 0.04 -11.02
N ARG A 6 -1.86 0.29 -12.11
CA ARG A 6 -2.31 -0.75 -13.04
C ARG A 6 -1.13 -1.47 -13.71
N GLU A 7 -0.09 -0.74 -14.11
CA GLU A 7 1.12 -1.36 -14.66
C GLU A 7 1.86 -2.17 -13.60
N LEU A 8 2.06 -1.62 -12.41
CA LEU A 8 2.69 -2.32 -11.29
C LEU A 8 1.92 -3.60 -10.90
N ALA A 9 0.59 -3.59 -10.99
CA ALA A 9 -0.24 -4.75 -10.70
C ALA A 9 0.02 -5.94 -11.64
N LYS A 10 0.62 -5.72 -12.82
CA LYS A 10 1.01 -6.80 -13.73
C LYS A 10 2.24 -7.57 -13.23
N GLU A 11 3.01 -6.99 -12.31
CA GLU A 11 4.20 -7.60 -11.70
C GLU A 11 3.80 -8.55 -10.54
N VAL A 12 3.03 -9.59 -10.88
CA VAL A 12 2.56 -10.59 -9.90
C VAL A 12 3.74 -11.27 -9.22
N GLY A 13 3.68 -11.37 -7.89
CA GLY A 13 4.74 -11.93 -7.06
C GLY A 13 5.77 -10.91 -6.59
N ARG A 14 5.76 -9.67 -7.12
CA ARG A 14 6.67 -8.62 -6.67
C ARG A 14 6.48 -8.33 -5.19
N VAL A 15 7.60 -8.32 -4.46
CA VAL A 15 7.63 -8.01 -3.03
C VAL A 15 7.47 -6.50 -2.82
N ILE A 16 6.52 -6.14 -1.95
CA ILE A 16 6.31 -4.79 -1.45
C ILE A 16 7.22 -4.62 -0.23
N GLN A 17 8.35 -3.94 -0.45
CA GLN A 17 9.36 -3.76 0.57
C GLN A 17 8.79 -3.01 1.78
N LYS A 18 9.07 -3.54 2.97
CA LYS A 18 8.73 -2.92 4.25
C LYS A 18 10.01 -2.70 5.05
N PRO A 19 10.26 -1.48 5.51
CA PRO A 19 11.49 -1.12 6.22
C PRO A 19 11.76 -1.94 7.49
N GLU A 20 10.71 -2.36 8.21
CA GLU A 20 10.83 -2.96 9.55
C GLU A 20 10.24 -4.38 9.65
N MET A 21 9.65 -4.93 8.58
CA MET A 21 9.04 -6.27 8.64
C MET A 21 9.87 -7.33 7.91
N LYS A 22 10.05 -8.47 8.58
CA LYS A 22 10.65 -9.68 8.01
C LYS A 22 9.71 -10.44 7.06
N THR A 23 8.45 -10.03 6.98
CA THR A 23 7.41 -10.77 6.27
C THR A 23 7.16 -10.14 4.91
N ASP A 24 7.33 -10.92 3.85
CA ASP A 24 7.15 -10.45 2.47
C ASP A 24 5.67 -10.32 2.13
N PHE A 25 5.31 -9.15 1.63
CA PHE A 25 3.99 -8.84 1.09
C PHE A 25 4.12 -8.87 -0.41
N VAL A 26 3.28 -9.61 -1.13
CA VAL A 26 3.46 -9.77 -2.59
C VAL A 26 2.25 -9.28 -3.37
N ILE A 27 2.52 -8.64 -4.50
CA ILE A 27 1.48 -8.23 -5.45
C ILE A 27 0.79 -9.47 -6.02
N LYS A 28 -0.54 -9.51 -5.94
CA LYS A 28 -1.35 -10.53 -6.61
C LYS A 28 -1.85 -10.03 -7.97
N GLY A 29 -2.14 -8.73 -8.07
CA GLY A 29 -2.68 -8.11 -9.27
C GLY A 29 -3.86 -7.19 -8.96
N LEU A 30 -4.72 -6.97 -9.94
CA LEU A 30 -5.95 -6.17 -9.77
C LEU A 30 -7.10 -7.02 -9.23
N GLY A 31 -8.01 -6.36 -8.52
CA GLY A 31 -9.27 -6.93 -8.05
C GLY A 31 -10.18 -5.82 -7.56
N ILE A 32 -11.22 -6.17 -6.79
CA ILE A 32 -12.19 -5.21 -6.27
C ILE A 32 -12.09 -5.11 -4.75
N ARG A 33 -12.08 -3.88 -4.21
CA ARG A 33 -12.27 -3.56 -2.78
C ARG A 33 -13.14 -2.33 -2.66
N ARG A 34 -14.04 -2.31 -1.67
CA ARG A 34 -14.94 -1.17 -1.44
C ARG A 34 -15.74 -0.73 -2.69
N GLY A 35 -16.03 -1.68 -3.59
CA GLY A 35 -16.75 -1.39 -4.84
C GLY A 35 -15.89 -0.82 -5.98
N GLU A 36 -14.59 -0.66 -5.77
CA GLU A 36 -13.68 -0.04 -6.73
C GLU A 36 -12.53 -0.97 -7.09
N GLU A 37 -11.88 -0.69 -8.22
CA GLU A 37 -10.66 -1.39 -8.60
C GLU A 37 -9.53 -1.12 -7.60
N ALA A 38 -8.80 -2.17 -7.25
CA ALA A 38 -7.80 -2.16 -6.21
C ALA A 38 -6.58 -3.01 -6.57
N LEU A 39 -5.41 -2.57 -6.13
CA LEU A 39 -4.23 -3.42 -6.07
C LEU A 39 -4.42 -4.42 -4.93
N ILE A 40 -4.48 -5.70 -5.28
CA ILE A 40 -4.57 -6.80 -4.32
C ILE A 40 -3.17 -7.32 -4.02
N TYR A 41 -2.91 -7.55 -2.74
CA TYR A 41 -1.66 -8.11 -2.27
C TYR A 41 -1.91 -9.23 -1.25
N ARG A 42 -0.95 -10.15 -1.17
CA ARG A 42 -0.96 -11.29 -0.24
C ARG A 42 -0.06 -11.02 0.94
N ILE A 43 -0.51 -11.48 2.10
CA ILE A 43 0.21 -11.44 3.37
C ILE A 43 0.29 -12.88 3.89
N PRO A 44 1.46 -13.37 4.32
CA PRO A 44 1.57 -14.65 4.99
C PRO A 44 0.62 -14.72 6.19
N SER A 45 -0.08 -15.84 6.28
CA SER A 45 -1.00 -16.11 7.38
C SER A 45 -0.28 -16.86 8.49
N HIS A 46 -0.60 -16.53 9.75
CA HIS A 46 -0.18 -17.30 10.91
C HIS A 46 -1.16 -18.44 11.26
N SER A 47 -2.24 -18.60 10.48
CA SER A 47 -3.27 -19.62 10.69
C SER A 47 -2.89 -20.94 9.99
N LYS A 48 -3.24 -22.07 10.61
CA LYS A 48 -3.15 -23.40 9.98
C LYS A 48 -4.18 -23.61 8.87
N LYS A 49 -5.20 -22.74 8.76
CA LYS A 49 -6.33 -22.91 7.81
C LYS A 49 -6.08 -22.27 6.44
N ALA A 50 -5.15 -21.32 6.35
CA ALA A 50 -4.84 -20.63 5.11
C ALA A 50 -3.37 -20.22 5.12
N SER A 51 -2.68 -20.37 3.99
CA SER A 51 -1.27 -19.98 3.85
C SER A 51 -1.09 -18.46 3.69
N PHE A 52 -2.12 -17.74 3.25
CA PHE A 52 -2.09 -16.28 3.08
C PHE A 52 -3.46 -15.62 3.28
N TYR A 53 -3.44 -14.31 3.55
CA TYR A 53 -4.59 -13.41 3.48
C TYR A 53 -4.44 -12.44 2.33
N GLU A 54 -5.57 -12.03 1.74
CA GLU A 54 -5.59 -11.05 0.66
C GLU A 54 -6.21 -9.74 1.15
N LYS A 55 -5.51 -8.64 0.91
CA LYS A 55 -6.00 -7.28 1.18
C LYS A 55 -5.83 -6.42 -0.06
N GLY A 56 -6.49 -5.27 -0.08
CA GLY A 56 -6.30 -4.35 -1.19
C GLY A 56 -6.46 -2.88 -0.83
N VAL A 57 -5.83 -2.07 -1.67
CA VAL A 57 -5.90 -0.62 -1.65
C VAL A 57 -6.47 -0.19 -3.00
N THR A 58 -7.54 0.60 -2.99
CA THR A 58 -8.20 1.03 -4.22
C THR A 58 -7.31 2.01 -4.99
N LEU A 59 -7.53 2.12 -6.29
CA LEU A 59 -6.79 3.08 -7.11
C LEU A 59 -7.03 4.52 -6.64
N SER A 60 -8.26 4.84 -6.23
CA SER A 60 -8.63 6.13 -5.65
C SER A 60 -7.87 6.44 -4.35
N GLU A 61 -7.69 5.45 -3.47
CA GLU A 61 -6.93 5.59 -2.24
C GLU A 61 -5.43 5.84 -2.51
N PHE A 62 -4.86 5.15 -3.50
CA PHE A 62 -3.50 5.45 -3.95
C PHE A 62 -3.38 6.86 -4.51
N GLN A 63 -4.34 7.28 -5.34
CA GLN A 63 -4.35 8.61 -5.92
C GLN A 63 -4.48 9.68 -4.82
N PHE A 64 -5.35 9.48 -3.84
CA PHE A 64 -5.54 10.42 -2.74
C PHE A 64 -4.32 10.51 -1.83
N ALA A 65 -3.71 9.37 -1.48
CA ALA A 65 -2.45 9.34 -0.73
C ALA A 65 -1.30 10.01 -1.50
N TYR A 66 -1.25 9.83 -2.83
CA TYR A 66 -0.23 10.45 -3.68
C TYR A 66 -0.38 11.96 -3.75
N VAL A 67 -1.60 12.48 -3.93
CA VAL A 67 -1.88 13.92 -3.91
C VAL A 67 -1.43 14.51 -2.57
N HIS A 68 -1.84 13.88 -1.45
CA HIS A 68 -1.40 14.34 -0.14
C HIS A 68 0.12 14.34 0.01
N LEU A 69 0.80 13.25 -0.38
CA LEU A 69 2.26 13.17 -0.33
C LEU A 69 2.94 14.29 -1.14
N LYS A 70 2.40 14.64 -2.32
CA LYS A 70 2.92 15.73 -3.15
C LYS A 70 2.71 17.10 -2.54
N GLU A 71 1.61 17.30 -1.83
CA GLU A 71 1.26 18.59 -1.20
C GLU A 71 1.98 18.80 0.13
N SER A 72 2.00 17.79 1.00
CA SER A 72 2.57 17.89 2.35
C SER A 72 4.06 17.55 2.41
N GLY A 73 4.57 16.81 1.42
CA GLY A 73 5.88 16.19 1.44
C GLY A 73 5.94 14.89 2.28
N TYR A 74 4.87 14.51 2.98
CA TYR A 74 4.87 13.38 3.91
C TYR A 74 3.59 12.54 3.84
N PHE A 75 3.73 11.22 3.90
CA PHE A 75 2.64 10.28 4.08
C PHE A 75 2.80 9.58 5.44
N THR A 76 1.97 9.97 6.41
CA THR A 76 2.06 9.49 7.79
C THR A 76 0.92 8.55 8.16
N ARG A 77 1.15 7.68 9.14
CA ARG A 77 0.11 6.77 9.64
C ARG A 77 -1.08 7.52 10.25
N ALA A 78 -0.84 8.65 10.90
CA ALA A 78 -1.89 9.49 11.47
C ALA A 78 -2.81 10.04 10.38
N TRP A 79 -2.23 10.57 9.29
CA TRP A 79 -3.01 11.03 8.14
C TRP A 79 -3.78 9.88 7.49
N PHE A 80 -3.14 8.74 7.28
CA PHE A 80 -3.77 7.54 6.71
C PHE A 80 -4.99 7.08 7.52
N ASN A 81 -4.86 6.93 8.84
CA ASN A 81 -5.97 6.46 9.68
C ASN A 81 -7.16 7.43 9.65
N LYS A 82 -6.90 8.75 9.56
CA LYS A 82 -7.92 9.80 9.52
C LYS A 82 -8.62 9.87 8.16
N ASN A 83 -7.86 9.89 7.07
CA ASN A 83 -8.37 10.23 5.74
C ASN A 83 -8.72 8.99 4.90
N LEU A 84 -8.11 7.84 5.17
CA LEU A 84 -8.36 6.57 4.50
C LEU A 84 -8.93 5.54 5.48
N SER A 85 -9.92 5.96 6.28
CA SER A 85 -10.44 5.16 7.40
C SER A 85 -11.02 3.81 6.98
N ALA A 86 -11.69 3.73 5.82
CA ALA A 86 -12.21 2.47 5.29
C ALA A 86 -11.08 1.49 4.92
N CYS A 87 -10.02 2.01 4.27
CA CYS A 87 -8.79 1.26 4.00
C CYS A 87 -8.11 0.78 5.29
N ALA A 88 -8.04 1.67 6.29
CA ALA A 88 -7.42 1.38 7.58
C ALA A 88 -8.16 0.28 8.35
N LYS A 89 -9.50 0.27 8.28
CA LYS A 89 -10.37 -0.75 8.90
C LYS A 89 -10.19 -2.13 8.29
N GLU A 90 -9.94 -2.26 6.98
CA GLU A 90 -9.59 -3.56 6.36
C GLU A 90 -8.24 -4.08 6.88
N GLY A 91 -7.29 -3.18 7.14
CA GLY A 91 -6.10 -3.55 7.87
C GLY A 91 -5.06 -2.45 7.99
N ALA A 92 -4.48 -2.36 9.19
CA ALA A 92 -3.31 -1.54 9.51
C ALA A 92 -2.14 -1.68 8.52
N CYS A 93 -2.02 -2.85 7.88
CA CYS A 93 -1.02 -3.15 6.86
C CYS A 93 -1.13 -2.29 5.59
N ASN A 94 -2.32 -1.80 5.26
CA ASN A 94 -2.57 -1.01 4.05
C ASN A 94 -1.74 0.29 4.05
N PHE A 95 -1.49 0.89 5.21
CA PHE A 95 -0.58 2.03 5.34
C PHE A 95 0.81 1.72 4.78
N THR A 96 1.44 0.67 5.31
CA THR A 96 2.78 0.25 4.88
C THR A 96 2.79 -0.26 3.44
N THR A 97 1.67 -0.78 2.93
CA THR A 97 1.54 -1.17 1.52
C THR A 97 1.56 0.05 0.61
N ILE A 98 0.80 1.12 0.94
CA ILE A 98 0.82 2.36 0.17
C ILE A 98 2.23 2.95 0.12
N GLY A 99 2.86 3.11 1.28
CA GLY A 99 4.22 3.65 1.35
C GLY A 99 5.25 2.77 0.64
N GLY A 100 5.18 1.44 0.82
CA GLY A 100 6.08 0.51 0.12
C GLY A 100 5.92 0.53 -1.41
N VAL A 101 4.69 0.68 -1.90
CA VAL A 101 4.43 0.90 -3.33
C VAL A 101 5.01 2.23 -3.82
N PHE A 102 4.85 3.31 -3.06
CA PHE A 102 5.49 4.58 -3.41
C PHE A 102 7.02 4.49 -3.43
N SER A 103 7.61 3.67 -2.55
CA SER A 103 9.05 3.39 -2.60
C SER A 103 9.47 2.58 -3.80
N ILE A 104 8.71 1.55 -4.17
CA ILE A 104 8.90 0.79 -5.42
C ILE A 104 8.90 1.73 -6.64
N LEU A 105 7.98 2.69 -6.66
CA LEU A 105 7.83 3.64 -7.76
C LEU A 105 8.85 4.78 -7.73
N GLY A 106 9.73 4.82 -6.72
CA GLY A 106 10.71 5.90 -6.54
C GLY A 106 10.10 7.25 -6.16
N VAL A 107 8.84 7.27 -5.72
CA VAL A 107 8.10 8.49 -5.38
C VAL A 107 8.32 8.89 -3.92
N ALA A 108 8.52 7.92 -3.04
CA ALA A 108 8.70 8.18 -1.61
C ALA A 108 9.77 7.27 -1.01
N GLU A 109 10.42 7.74 0.04
CA GLU A 109 11.30 6.92 0.87
C GLU A 109 10.78 6.82 2.29
N TYR A 110 11.06 5.71 2.96
CA TYR A 110 10.77 5.59 4.37
C TYR A 110 11.86 6.27 5.17
N THR A 111 11.49 7.25 5.98
CA THR A 111 12.46 8.07 6.72
C THR A 111 12.44 7.84 8.22
N SER A 112 11.28 7.48 8.77
CA SER A 112 11.12 7.26 10.21
C SER A 112 9.87 6.44 10.50
N LYS A 113 9.75 6.00 11.76
CA LYS A 113 8.61 5.22 12.23
C LYS A 113 7.30 5.82 11.75
N ALA A 114 6.60 5.03 10.93
CA ALA A 114 5.26 5.34 10.44
C ALA A 114 5.17 6.62 9.55
N THR A 115 6.27 6.94 8.85
CA THR A 115 6.37 8.11 7.97
C THR A 115 7.12 7.76 6.69
N TYR A 116 6.53 8.12 5.55
CA TYR A 116 7.20 8.17 4.26
C TYR A 116 7.33 9.61 3.80
N GLN A 117 8.46 9.99 3.22
CA GLN A 117 8.73 11.32 2.71
C GLN A 117 8.81 11.29 1.18
N LEU A 118 8.32 12.36 0.55
CA LEU A 118 8.42 12.55 -0.89
C LEU A 118 9.89 12.56 -1.30
N LYS A 119 10.25 11.76 -2.30
CA LYS A 119 11.60 11.75 -2.86
C LYS A 119 11.77 12.95 -3.78
N ALA A 120 12.84 13.72 -3.56
CA ALA A 120 13.21 14.89 -4.36
C ALA A 120 13.71 14.51 -5.76
#